data_AF-A0A2N3W6I9-F1
#
_entry.id   AF-A0A2N3W6I9-F1
#
_cell.length_a   1.000
_cell.length_b   1.000
_cell.length_c   1.000
_cell.angle_alpha   90.00
_cell.angle_beta   90.00
_cell.angle_gamma   90.00
#
_symmetry.space_group_name_H-M   'P 1'
#
loop_
_entity.id
_entity.type
_entity.pdbx_description
1 polymer ?
#
loop_
_entity_poly.entity_id
_entity_poly.type
_entity_poly.pdbx_seq_one_letter_code
_entity_poly.pdbx_strand_id
1 'polypeptide(L)'
;MAILMQIELPGVTTDQYDALNSKLQALSGNTFEGCLAHVCVPTGGGVQITDLWESEQHMRKFMEIVTPLATEAGLPQGPEPKISQVHNHFVPGT
;
A
#
# COMPACT_ATOMS: atom_id res chain seq x y z
N MET A 1 11.91 13.11 -1.73
CA MET A 1 10.74 14.00 -1.65
C MET A 1 9.54 13.11 -1.40
N ALA A 2 8.71 13.45 -0.42
CA ALA A 2 7.56 12.64 -0.08
C ALA A 2 6.57 12.52 -1.25
N ILE A 3 5.90 11.38 -1.34
CA ILE A 3 4.87 11.11 -2.34
C ILE A 3 3.60 10.58 -1.66
N LEU A 4 2.47 10.82 -2.31
CA LEU A 4 1.21 10.17 -2.01
C LEU A 4 0.92 9.16 -3.13
N MET A 5 0.78 7.90 -2.76
CA MET A 5 0.36 6.81 -3.63
C MET A 5 -1.10 6.49 -3.36
N GLN A 6 -1.90 6.39 -4.41
CA GLN A 6 -3.31 6.00 -4.31
C GLN A 6 -3.62 4.92 -5.35
N ILE A 7 -4.28 3.84 -4.93
CA ILE A 7 -4.69 2.76 -5.81
C ILE A 7 -6.06 2.22 -5.40
N GLU A 8 -6.89 1.93 -6.39
CA GLU A 8 -8.14 1.20 -6.19
C GLU A 8 -7.92 -0.25 -6.62
N LEU A 9 -8.39 -1.20 -5.81
CA LEU A 9 -8.32 -2.62 -6.08
C LEU A 9 -9.74 -3.20 -6.18
N PRO A 10 -10.36 -3.14 -7.38
CA PRO A 10 -11.69 -3.69 -7.59
C PRO A 10 -11.71 -5.20 -7.33
N GLY A 11 -12.77 -5.67 -6.66
CA GLY A 11 -12.98 -7.09 -6.35
C GLY A 11 -12.19 -7.61 -5.15
N VAL A 12 -11.27 -6.84 -4.57
CA VAL A 12 -10.57 -7.22 -3.34
C VAL A 12 -11.45 -6.99 -2.13
N THR A 13 -11.66 -8.03 -1.31
CA THR A 13 -12.40 -7.93 -0.05
C THR A 13 -11.49 -7.47 1.10
N THR A 14 -12.08 -6.97 2.18
CA THR A 14 -11.33 -6.64 3.41
C THR A 14 -10.64 -7.87 3.99
N ASP A 15 -11.25 -9.04 3.94
CA ASP A 15 -10.63 -10.28 4.44
C ASP A 15 -9.40 -10.69 3.61
N GLN A 16 -9.45 -10.52 2.29
CA GLN A 16 -8.30 -10.76 1.41
C GLN A 16 -7.18 -9.75 1.68
N TYR A 17 -7.54 -8.48 1.88
CA TYR A 17 -6.60 -7.43 2.28
C TYR A 17 -5.95 -7.76 3.63
N ASP A 18 -6.72 -8.12 4.65
CA ASP A 18 -6.23 -8.43 6.00
C ASP A 18 -5.30 -9.64 5.99
N ALA A 19 -5.61 -10.66 5.19
CA ALA A 19 -4.75 -11.83 5.01
C ALA A 19 -3.39 -11.46 4.37
N LEU A 20 -3.40 -10.63 3.33
CA LEU A 20 -2.16 -10.15 2.70
C LEU A 20 -1.36 -9.23 3.64
N ASN A 21 -2.02 -8.29 4.30
CA ASN A 21 -1.40 -7.36 5.24
C ASN A 21 -0.76 -8.09 6.43
N SER A 22 -1.44 -9.11 6.98
CA SER A 22 -0.90 -9.95 8.04
C SER A 22 0.37 -10.70 7.60
N LYS A 23 0.40 -11.20 6.35
CA LYS A 23 1.61 -11.82 5.78
C LYS A 23 2.76 -10.83 5.68
N LEU A 24 2.51 -9.60 5.21
CA LEU A 24 3.52 -8.56 5.08
C LEU A 24 4.12 -8.15 6.43
N GLN A 25 3.28 -8.02 7.46
CA GLN A 25 3.72 -7.69 8.83
C GLN A 25 4.51 -8.82 9.50
N ALA A 26 4.30 -10.08 9.07
CA ALA A 26 5.04 -11.23 9.58
C ALA A 26 6.41 -11.44 8.91
N LEU A 27 6.71 -10.73 7.82
CA LEU A 27 8.03 -10.78 7.20
C LEU A 27 9.11 -10.22 8.12
N SER A 28 10.31 -10.79 8.06
CA SER A 28 11.47 -10.27 8.78
C SER A 28 12.04 -9.03 8.08
N GLY A 29 12.57 -8.09 8.87
CA GLY A 29 13.18 -6.87 8.35
C GLY A 29 12.23 -5.67 8.34
N ASN A 30 12.58 -4.64 7.58
CA ASN A 30 11.84 -3.39 7.52
C ASN A 30 10.95 -3.34 6.27
N THR A 31 9.94 -4.21 6.20
CA THR A 31 9.05 -4.33 5.03
C THR A 31 8.43 -2.99 4.62
N PHE A 32 8.09 -2.15 5.60
CA PHE A 32 7.43 -0.86 5.39
C PHE A 32 8.39 0.33 5.50
N GLU A 33 9.69 0.11 5.23
CA GLU A 33 10.72 1.16 5.29
C GLU A 33 10.30 2.39 4.47
N GLY A 34 10.24 3.55 5.14
CA GLY A 34 9.87 4.82 4.53
C GLY A 34 8.37 5.02 4.27
N CYS A 35 7.50 4.10 4.73
CA CYS A 35 6.05 4.32 4.77
C CYS A 35 5.69 5.12 6.02
N LEU A 36 5.13 6.31 5.83
CA LEU A 36 4.80 7.26 6.89
C LEU A 36 3.35 7.12 7.37
N ALA A 37 2.45 6.73 6.47
CA ALA A 37 1.07 6.41 6.78
C ALA A 37 0.51 5.47 5.71
N HIS A 38 -0.33 4.52 6.14
CA HIS A 38 -1.04 3.59 5.29
C HIS A 38 -2.51 3.57 5.69
N VAL A 39 -3.40 3.69 4.71
CA VAL A 39 -4.84 3.62 4.93
C VAL A 39 -5.47 2.71 3.88
N CYS A 40 -6.32 1.78 4.34
CA CYS A 40 -7.19 0.98 3.51
C CYS A 40 -8.65 1.37 3.78
N VAL A 41 -9.37 1.74 2.73
CA VAL A 41 -10.77 2.15 2.80
C VAL A 41 -11.61 1.16 1.98
N PRO A 42 -12.58 0.45 2.58
CA PRO A 42 -13.51 -0.36 1.80
C PRO A 42 -14.39 0.55 0.92
N THR A 43 -14.60 0.14 -0.31
CA THR A 43 -15.46 0.83 -1.28
C THR A 43 -16.64 -0.06 -1.66
N GLY A 44 -17.60 0.45 -2.44
CA GLY A 44 -18.70 -0.36 -2.95
C GLY A 44 -18.27 -1.51 -3.89
N GLY A 45 -17.03 -1.48 -4.40
CA GLY A 45 -16.53 -2.43 -5.39
C GLY A 45 -15.20 -3.11 -5.04
N GLY A 46 -14.65 -2.89 -3.84
CA GLY A 46 -13.36 -3.44 -3.44
C GLY A 46 -12.73 -2.64 -2.30
N VAL A 47 -11.45 -2.34 -2.40
CA VAL A 47 -10.74 -1.44 -1.46
C VAL A 47 -9.98 -0.34 -2.20
N GLN A 48 -9.81 0.79 -1.54
CA GLN A 48 -8.91 1.86 -1.95
C GLN A 48 -7.78 1.97 -0.93
N ILE A 49 -6.54 1.92 -1.41
CA ILE A 49 -5.34 2.11 -0.60
C ILE A 49 -4.80 3.52 -0.83
N THR A 50 -4.34 4.16 0.24
CA THR A 50 -3.61 5.43 0.18
C THR A 50 -2.43 5.39 1.12
N ASP A 51 -1.23 5.58 0.56
CA ASP A 51 0.02 5.54 1.28
C ASP A 51 0.79 6.85 1.13
N LEU A 52 1.33 7.32 2.24
CA LEU A 52 2.29 8.41 2.28
C LEU A 52 3.68 7.82 2.44
N TRP A 53 4.57 8.09 1.49
CA TRP A 53 5.95 7.59 1.50
C TRP A 53 6.95 8.74 1.57
N GLU A 54 8.09 8.51 2.23
CA GLU A 54 9.23 9.46 2.24
C GLU A 54 9.81 9.69 0.84
N SER A 55 9.73 8.68 -0.03
CA SER A 55 10.20 8.75 -1.42
C SER A 55 9.54 7.72 -2.31
N GLU A 56 9.56 7.98 -3.62
CA GLU A 56 9.15 7.00 -4.64
C GLU A 56 10.03 5.73 -4.62
N GLN A 57 11.31 5.84 -4.22
CA GLN A 57 12.21 4.70 -4.09
C GLN A 57 11.75 3.74 -2.98
N HIS A 58 11.31 4.27 -1.83
CA HIS A 58 10.77 3.46 -0.74
C HIS A 58 9.50 2.71 -1.18
N MET A 59 8.59 3.42 -1.85
CA MET A 59 7.38 2.81 -2.41
C MET A 59 7.72 1.70 -3.43
N ARG A 60 8.67 1.93 -4.35
CA ARG A 60 9.08 0.92 -5.34
C ARG A 60 9.65 -0.34 -4.69
N LYS A 61 10.50 -0.19 -3.67
CA LYS A 61 11.02 -1.34 -2.89
C LYS A 61 9.89 -2.14 -2.24
N PHE A 62 8.89 -1.46 -1.69
CA PHE A 62 7.71 -2.14 -1.13
C PHE A 62 6.89 -2.85 -2.21
N MET A 63 6.71 -2.23 -3.38
CA MET A 63 6.01 -2.83 -4.54
C MET A 63 6.68 -4.13 -5.01
N GLU A 64 8.02 -4.21 -4.98
CA GLU A 64 8.77 -5.44 -5.30
C GLU A 64 8.47 -6.58 -4.32
N ILE A 65 8.08 -6.27 -3.07
CA ILE A 65 7.72 -7.25 -2.03
C ILE A 65 6.24 -7.64 -2.12
N VAL A 66 5.33 -6.67 -2.19
CA VAL A 66 3.88 -6.93 -2.11
C VAL A 66 3.32 -7.54 -3.40
N THR A 67 3.85 -7.18 -4.57
CA THR A 67 3.35 -7.66 -5.87
C THR A 67 3.39 -9.20 -6.01
N PRO A 68 4.52 -9.90 -5.72
CA PRO A 68 4.53 -11.35 -5.79
C PRO A 68 3.60 -11.99 -4.76
N LEU A 69 3.55 -11.47 -3.52
CA LEU A 69 2.68 -12.01 -2.47
C LEU A 69 1.19 -11.84 -2.79
N ALA A 70 0.79 -10.71 -3.38
CA ALA A 70 -0.56 -10.47 -3.85
C ALA A 70 -0.93 -11.43 -5.00
N THR A 71 0.02 -11.68 -5.91
CA THR A 71 -0.14 -12.62 -7.03
C THR A 71 -0.31 -14.06 -6.52
N GLU A 72 0.53 -14.50 -5.58
CA GLU A 72 0.43 -15.83 -4.95
C GLU A 72 -0.88 -16.01 -4.16
N ALA A 73 -1.38 -14.94 -3.56
CA ALA A 73 -2.66 -14.93 -2.86
C ALA A 73 -3.87 -14.83 -3.80
N GLY A 74 -3.66 -14.73 -5.12
CA GLY A 74 -4.73 -14.66 -6.12
C GLY A 74 -5.51 -13.36 -6.12
N LEU A 75 -4.94 -12.27 -5.59
CA LEU A 75 -5.57 -10.95 -5.68
C LEU A 75 -5.49 -10.43 -7.12
N PRO A 76 -6.53 -9.75 -7.62
CA PRO A 76 -6.51 -9.13 -8.93
C PRO A 76 -5.41 -8.07 -9.01
N GLN A 77 -4.78 -7.94 -10.18
CA GLN A 77 -3.90 -6.82 -10.43
C GLN A 77 -4.74 -5.55 -10.57
N GLY A 78 -4.41 -4.55 -9.75
CA GLY A 78 -5.00 -3.22 -9.83
C GLY A 78 -4.49 -2.43 -11.04
N PRO A 79 -5.09 -1.26 -11.32
CA PRO A 79 -4.52 -0.29 -12.23
C PRO A 79 -3.18 0.24 -11.70
N GLU A 80 -2.43 0.93 -12.57
CA GLU A 80 -1.26 1.70 -12.15
C GLU A 80 -1.64 2.68 -11.02
N PRO A 81 -0.87 2.73 -9.92
CA PRO A 81 -1.15 3.63 -8.82
C PRO A 81 -0.96 5.10 -9.26
N LYS A 82 -1.84 5.97 -8.78
CA LYS A 82 -1.66 7.41 -8.94
C LYS A 82 -0.61 7.88 -7.93
N ILE A 83 0.47 8.46 -8.44
CA ILE A 83 1.56 9.02 -7.63
C ILE A 83 1.50 10.55 -7.72
N SER A 84 1.54 11.22 -6.58
CA SER A 84 1.57 12.69 -6.49
C SER A 84 2.71 13.16 -5.60
N GLN A 85 3.41 14.22 -6.00
CA GLN A 85 4.40 14.86 -5.13
C GLN A 85 3.71 15.54 -3.96
N VAL A 86 4.20 15.29 -2.75
CA VAL A 86 3.65 15.87 -1.53
C VAL A 86 4.47 17.09 -1.15
N HIS A 87 3.82 18.26 -1.15
CA HIS A 87 4.46 19.50 -0.73
C HIS A 87 4.68 19.56 0.79
N ASN A 88 3.71 19.06 1.58
CA ASN A 88 3.79 19.00 3.03
C ASN A 88 2.92 17.84 3.57
N HIS A 89 3.33 17.21 4.66
CA HIS A 89 2.53 16.21 5.37
C HIS A 89 2.76 16.32 6.88
N PHE A 90 1.76 15.93 7.66
CA PHE A 90 1.83 15.88 9.11
C PHE A 90 0.89 14.79 9.60
N VAL A 91 1.40 13.90 10.46
CA VAL A 91 0.60 12.86 11.11
C VAL A 91 0.64 13.15 12.62
N PRO A 92 -0.47 13.59 13.23
CA PRO A 92 -0.50 13.88 14.66
C PRO A 92 -0.31 12.60 15.49
N GLY A 93 0.59 12.62 16.47
CA GLY A 93 0.67 11.58 17.51
C GLY A 93 1.36 10.27 17.13
N THR A 94 2.05 10.22 15.99
CA THR A 94 3.00 9.15 15.62
C THR A 94 4.34 9.30 16.31
#